data_AF-A0A7C3RV30-F1
#
_entry.id   AF-A0A7C3RV30-F1
#
_cell.length_a   1.000
_cell.length_b   1.000
_cell.length_c   1.000
_cell.angle_alpha   90.00
_cell.angle_beta   90.00
_cell.angle_gamma   90.00
#
_symmetry.space_group_name_H-M   'P 1'
#
loop_
_entity.id
_entity.type
_entity.pdbx_description
1 polymer ?
#
loop_
_entity_poly.entity_id
_entity_poly.type
_entity_poly.pdbx_seq_one_letter_code
_entity_poly.pdbx_strand_id
1 'polypeptide(L)'
;GRSSRDIVLKDTVFVKSTKQIKRKYHINSTIGDILDDPVAWEKLQKFLLELENRFSIPSYISAINRPENYLRNDCLRRMIFYYVRRGADPEEVEKLFYKLVEDLNS
;
A
#
# COMPACT_ATOMS: atom_id res chain seq x y z
N GLY A 1 -25.16 15.13 25.47
CA GLY A 1 -25.73 16.44 25.06
C GLY A 1 -27.22 16.30 24.86
N ARG A 2 -28.01 17.37 25.05
CA ARG A 2 -29.48 17.39 24.83
C ARG A 2 -29.88 17.67 23.37
N SER A 3 -28.92 18.04 22.52
CA SER A 3 -29.05 18.34 21.10
C SER A 3 -27.78 17.88 20.39
N SER A 4 -27.85 17.49 19.12
CA SER A 4 -26.68 17.17 18.29
C SER A 4 -25.74 18.38 18.10
N ARG A 5 -26.22 19.60 18.38
CA ARG A 5 -25.42 20.83 18.43
C ARG A 5 -24.74 21.06 19.80
N ASP A 6 -25.21 20.44 20.88
CA ASP A 6 -24.71 20.64 22.25
C ASP A 6 -23.96 19.40 22.78
N ILE A 7 -22.80 19.12 22.19
CA ILE A 7 -21.88 18.09 22.69
C ILE A 7 -20.97 18.72 23.76
N VAL A 8 -21.37 18.59 25.02
CA VAL A 8 -20.69 19.15 26.21
C VAL A 8 -19.44 18.34 26.60
N LEU A 9 -19.40 17.04 26.29
CA LEU A 9 -18.27 16.16 26.62
C LEU A 9 -17.82 15.46 25.34
N LYS A 10 -16.53 15.64 25.00
CA LYS A 10 -15.87 14.97 23.88
C LYS A 10 -14.74 14.15 24.47
N ASP A 11 -14.83 12.84 24.33
CA ASP A 11 -13.74 11.94 24.72
C ASP A 11 -13.20 11.25 23.47
N THR A 12 -11.87 11.17 23.37
CA THR A 12 -11.20 10.60 22.20
C THR A 12 -10.76 9.19 22.56
N VAL A 13 -11.57 8.21 22.18
CA VAL A 13 -11.27 6.80 22.43
C VAL A 13 -10.48 6.23 21.26
N PHE A 14 -9.26 5.74 21.53
CA PHE A 14 -8.45 5.04 20.54
C PHE A 14 -8.88 3.57 20.49
N VAL A 15 -9.70 3.20 19.50
CA VAL A 15 -10.21 1.82 19.36
C VAL A 15 -9.26 1.03 18.47
N LYS A 16 -8.60 0.01 19.02
CA LYS A 16 -7.91 -1.02 18.24
C LYS A 16 -8.89 -2.16 17.98
N SER A 17 -9.32 -2.34 16.73
CA SER A 17 -10.20 -3.46 16.36
C SER A 17 -9.52 -4.78 16.72
N THR A 18 -10.16 -5.58 17.57
CA THR A 18 -9.68 -6.92 17.96
C THR A 18 -10.02 -8.00 16.92
N LYS A 19 -10.92 -7.71 15.99
CA LYS A 19 -11.20 -8.58 14.84
C LYS A 19 -10.23 -8.28 13.71
N GLN A 20 -9.31 -9.21 13.45
CA GLN A 20 -8.53 -9.24 12.21
C GLN A 20 -9.45 -9.77 11.09
N ILE A 21 -10.16 -8.86 10.43
CA ILE A 21 -10.83 -9.21 9.17
C ILE A 21 -9.70 -9.35 8.14
N LYS A 22 -9.49 -10.55 7.58
CA LYS A 22 -8.55 -10.77 6.48
C LYS A 22 -8.88 -9.76 5.38
N ARG A 23 -7.97 -8.83 5.13
CA ARG A 23 -8.15 -7.78 4.14
C ARG A 23 -7.97 -8.40 2.76
N LYS A 24 -8.93 -8.20 1.86
CA LYS A 24 -8.78 -8.58 0.46
C LYS A 24 -8.10 -7.43 -0.28
N TYR A 25 -6.96 -7.70 -0.89
CA TYR A 25 -6.19 -6.73 -1.65
C TYR A 25 -6.63 -6.71 -3.12
N HIS A 26 -6.52 -5.54 -3.75
CA HIS A 26 -6.79 -5.30 -5.16
C HIS A 26 -5.68 -4.39 -5.71
N ILE A 27 -5.54 -4.29 -7.04
CA ILE A 27 -4.57 -3.39 -7.66
C ILE A 27 -4.79 -1.90 -7.30
N ASN A 28 -6.00 -1.57 -6.83
CA ASN A 28 -6.36 -0.23 -6.35
C ASN A 28 -6.25 -0.08 -4.82
N SER A 29 -5.83 -1.12 -4.08
CA SER A 29 -5.51 -1.00 -2.65
C SER A 29 -4.39 0.01 -2.45
N THR A 30 -4.46 0.77 -1.36
CA THR A 30 -3.46 1.80 -1.07
C THR A 30 -2.20 1.16 -0.49
N ILE A 31 -1.06 1.82 -0.67
CA ILE A 31 0.19 1.42 -0.02
C ILE A 31 0.02 1.47 1.50
N GLY A 32 -0.74 2.43 2.03
CA GLY A 32 -1.10 2.51 3.44
C GLY A 32 -1.80 1.26 3.95
N ASP A 33 -2.74 0.71 3.18
CA ASP A 33 -3.43 -0.53 3.54
C ASP A 33 -2.48 -1.72 3.71
N ILE A 34 -1.42 -1.75 2.91
CA ILE A 34 -0.38 -2.79 2.95
C ILE A 34 0.60 -2.54 4.09
N LEU A 35 0.99 -1.28 4.33
CA LEU A 35 1.90 -0.92 5.43
C LEU A 35 1.30 -1.18 6.81
N ASP A 36 -0.03 -1.13 6.93
CA ASP A 36 -0.74 -1.45 8.18
C ASP A 36 -0.85 -2.95 8.46
N ASP A 37 -0.50 -3.81 7.47
CA ASP A 37 -0.45 -5.26 7.60
C ASP A 37 1.01 -5.75 7.48
N PRO A 38 1.66 -6.15 8.58
CA PRO A 38 3.06 -6.59 8.57
C PRO A 38 3.38 -7.71 7.58
N VAL A 39 2.43 -8.63 7.36
CA VAL A 39 2.61 -9.77 6.44
C VAL A 39 2.55 -9.29 4.99
N ALA A 40 1.57 -8.44 4.68
CA ALA A 40 1.46 -7.82 3.37
C ALA A 40 2.67 -6.93 3.06
N TRP A 41 3.17 -6.21 4.06
CA TRP A 41 4.36 -5.38 3.94
C TRP A 41 5.61 -6.20 3.59
N GLU A 42 5.85 -7.31 4.27
CA GLU A 42 6.99 -8.20 3.97
C GLU A 42 6.93 -8.71 2.51
N LYS A 43 5.74 -9.11 2.04
CA LYS A 43 5.52 -9.53 0.64
C LYS A 43 5.84 -8.39 -0.34
N LEU A 44 5.37 -7.17 -0.05
CA LEU A 44 5.64 -5.99 -0.89
C LEU A 44 7.13 -5.63 -0.91
N GLN A 45 7.85 -5.72 0.21
CA GLN A 45 9.29 -5.45 0.25
C GLN A 45 10.08 -6.40 -0.65
N LYS A 46 9.79 -7.70 -0.57
CA LYS A 46 10.44 -8.72 -1.43
C LYS A 46 10.17 -8.45 -2.91
N PHE A 47 8.91 -8.15 -3.24
CA PHE A 47 8.51 -7.79 -4.60
C PHE A 47 9.23 -6.56 -5.12
N LEU A 48 9.33 -5.49 -4.32
CA LEU A 48 10.01 -4.26 -4.72
C LEU A 48 11.51 -4.45 -4.97
N LEU A 49 12.16 -5.31 -4.18
CA LEU A 49 13.55 -5.71 -4.40
C LEU A 49 13.70 -6.53 -5.69
N GLU A 50 12.76 -7.43 -5.99
CA GLU A 50 12.75 -8.15 -7.26
C GLU A 50 12.65 -7.20 -8.46
N LEU A 51 11.74 -6.21 -8.41
CA LEU A 51 11.59 -5.23 -9.49
C LEU A 51 12.86 -4.38 -9.67
N GLU A 52 13.51 -3.98 -8.57
CA GLU A 52 14.77 -3.24 -8.63
C GLU A 52 15.86 -4.06 -9.32
N ASN A 53 16.02 -5.33 -8.96
CA ASN A 53 16.98 -6.23 -9.60
C ASN A 53 16.64 -6.49 -11.07
N ARG A 54 15.36 -6.70 -11.38
CA ARG A 54 14.88 -7.05 -12.72
C ARG A 54 15.01 -5.91 -13.71
N PHE A 55 14.64 -4.70 -13.30
CA PHE A 55 14.61 -3.54 -14.19
C PHE A 55 15.79 -2.58 -13.99
N SER A 56 16.65 -2.82 -13.00
CA SER A 56 17.70 -1.87 -12.59
C SER A 56 17.15 -0.47 -12.30
N ILE A 57 15.92 -0.40 -11.80
CA ILE A 57 15.20 0.84 -11.45
C ILE A 57 15.24 1.00 -9.93
N PRO A 58 15.64 2.17 -9.39
CA PRO A 58 15.68 2.40 -7.95
C PRO A 58 14.37 2.03 -7.27
N SER A 59 14.45 1.22 -6.23
CA SER A 59 13.28 0.69 -5.54
C SER A 59 12.38 1.81 -5.01
N TYR A 60 11.07 1.59 -5.19
CA TYR A 60 10.02 2.44 -4.64
C TYR A 60 10.07 2.54 -3.10
N ILE A 61 10.76 1.61 -2.41
CA ILE A 61 10.98 1.62 -0.95
C ILE A 61 11.65 2.93 -0.50
N SER A 62 12.65 3.39 -1.26
CA SER A 62 13.35 4.65 -0.95
C SER A 62 12.41 5.86 -0.99
N ALA A 63 11.32 5.78 -1.77
CA ALA A 63 10.29 6.80 -1.84
C ALA A 63 9.28 6.63 -0.68
N ILE A 64 8.88 5.41 -0.33
CA ILE A 64 7.93 5.09 0.76
C ILE A 64 8.43 5.61 2.11
N ASN A 65 9.74 5.53 2.38
CA ASN A 65 10.32 5.92 3.67
C ASN A 65 10.47 7.44 3.86
N ARG A 66 10.03 8.28 2.89
CA ARG A 66 10.13 9.73 3.01
C ARG A 66 9.09 10.27 4.00
N PRO A 67 9.47 11.22 4.87
CA PRO A 67 8.62 11.73 5.96
C PRO A 67 7.32 12.39 5.47
N GLU A 68 7.27 12.78 4.20
CA GLU A 68 6.14 13.45 3.57
C GLU A 68 4.98 12.50 3.25
N ASN A 69 5.17 11.17 3.36
CA ASN A 69 4.17 10.08 3.40
C ASN A 69 2.98 10.14 2.41
N TYR A 70 3.03 10.97 1.38
CA TYR A 70 1.99 11.12 0.35
C TYR A 70 1.73 9.80 -0.39
N LEU A 71 2.74 8.93 -0.41
CA LEU A 71 2.67 7.61 -1.01
C LEU A 71 1.78 6.64 -0.26
N ARG A 72 1.52 6.82 1.05
CA ARG A 72 0.56 5.94 1.76
C ARG A 72 -0.82 5.96 1.11
N ASN A 73 -1.19 7.09 0.50
CA ASN A 73 -2.48 7.26 -0.18
C ASN A 73 -2.46 6.83 -1.65
N ASP A 74 -1.28 6.54 -2.21
CA ASP A 74 -1.19 6.03 -3.58
C ASP A 74 -1.57 4.55 -3.63
N CYS A 75 -2.19 4.14 -4.73
CA CYS A 75 -2.52 2.74 -4.97
C CYS A 75 -1.38 1.98 -5.64
N LEU A 76 -1.39 0.65 -5.52
CA LEU A 76 -0.43 -0.23 -6.22
C LEU A 76 -0.37 0.05 -7.73
N ARG A 77 -1.53 0.30 -8.36
CA ARG A 77 -1.60 0.68 -9.78
C ARG A 77 -0.73 1.88 -10.13
N ARG A 78 -0.60 2.85 -9.22
CA ARG A 78 0.21 4.05 -9.45
C ARG A 78 1.70 3.73 -9.53
N MET A 79 2.14 2.69 -8.83
CA MET A 79 3.53 2.24 -8.85
C MET A 79 3.91 1.66 -10.22
N ILE A 80 2.97 1.05 -10.96
CA ILE A 80 3.20 0.58 -12.34
C ILE A 80 3.76 1.74 -13.19
N PHE A 81 3.14 2.92 -13.13
CA PHE A 81 3.57 4.09 -13.89
C PHE A 81 4.99 4.56 -13.52
N TYR A 82 5.44 4.34 -12.27
CA TYR A 82 6.80 4.69 -11.87
C TYR A 82 7.84 3.87 -12.62
N TYR A 83 7.62 2.56 -12.75
CA TYR A 83 8.52 1.68 -13.49
C TYR A 83 8.42 1.90 -15.00
N VAL A 84 7.21 2.04 -15.54
CA VAL A 84 7.00 2.30 -16.97
C VAL A 84 7.66 3.60 -17.43
N ARG A 85 7.52 4.69 -16.66
CA ARG A 85 8.18 5.97 -16.97
C ARG A 85 9.71 5.89 -16.98
N ARG A 86 10.28 4.87 -16.37
CA ARG A 86 11.72 4.64 -16.29
C ARG A 86 12.20 3.57 -17.28
N GLY A 87 11.33 3.13 -18.20
CA GLY A 87 11.68 2.27 -19.33
C GLY A 87 11.33 0.79 -19.16
N ALA A 88 10.66 0.41 -18.08
CA ALA A 88 10.15 -0.96 -17.95
C ALA A 88 8.96 -1.20 -18.90
N ASP A 89 8.83 -2.44 -19.40
CA ASP A 89 7.72 -2.83 -20.26
C ASP A 89 6.38 -2.77 -19.49
N PRO A 90 5.35 -2.06 -20.00
CA PRO A 90 4.08 -1.91 -19.30
C PRO A 90 3.35 -3.22 -19.04
N GLU A 91 3.34 -4.14 -20.00
CA GLU A 91 2.59 -5.37 -19.90
C GLU A 91 3.25 -6.34 -18.90
N GLU A 92 4.58 -6.40 -18.93
CA GLU A 92 5.38 -7.16 -17.97
C GLU A 92 5.19 -6.66 -16.54
N VAL A 93 5.32 -5.35 -16.30
CA VAL A 93 5.15 -4.77 -14.97
C VAL A 93 3.72 -4.98 -14.47
N GLU A 94 2.71 -4.74 -15.32
CA GLU A 94 1.32 -4.94 -14.93
C GLU A 94 1.04 -6.40 -14.51
N LYS A 95 1.53 -7.39 -15.26
CA LYS A 95 1.44 -8.82 -14.90
C LYS A 95 2.09 -9.11 -13.55
N LEU A 96 3.27 -8.56 -13.28
CA LEU A 96 3.96 -8.74 -12.00
C LEU A 96 3.17 -8.16 -10.82
N PHE A 97 2.54 -7.00 -11.01
CA PHE A 97 1.71 -6.38 -9.99
C PHE A 97 0.40 -7.15 -9.74
N TYR A 98 -0.23 -7.73 -10.76
CA TYR A 98 -1.38 -8.62 -10.54
C TYR A 98 -0.99 -9.90 -9.80
N LYS A 99 0.18 -10.47 -10.11
CA LYS A 99 0.72 -11.61 -9.36
C LYS A 99 0.97 -11.25 -7.89
N LEU A 100 1.53 -10.07 -7.61
CA LEU A 100 1.63 -9.57 -6.23
C LEU A 100 0.26 -9.53 -5.54
N VAL A 101 -0.79 -9.05 -6.22
CA VAL A 101 -2.14 -9.00 -5.64
C VAL A 101 -2.67 -10.40 -5.32
N GLU A 102 -2.42 -11.40 -6.18
CA GLU A 102 -2.75 -12.80 -5.90
C GLU A 102 -1.99 -13.32 -4.68
N ASP A 103 -0.67 -13.07 -4.63
CA ASP A 103 0.19 -13.46 -3.52
C ASP A 103 -0.24 -12.78 -2.21
N LEU A 104 -0.66 -11.51 -2.23
CA LEU A 104 -1.16 -10.81 -1.04
C LEU A 104 -2.46 -11.41 -0.50
N ASN A 105 -3.26 -12.05 -1.35
CA ASN A 105 -4.53 -12.66 -0.99
C ASN A 105 -4.45 -14.14 -0.62
N SER A 106 -3.27 -14.76 -0.74
CA SER A 106 -2.99 -16.14 -0.27
C SER A 106 -2.56 -16.17 1.19
#